data_AF-Q6EAM7-F1
#
_entry.id   AF-Q6EAM7-F1
#
_cell.length_a   1.000
_cell.length_b   1.000
_cell.length_c   1.000
_cell.angle_alpha   90.00
_cell.angle_beta   90.00
_cell.angle_gamma   90.00
#
_symmetry.space_group_name_H-M   'P 1'
#
loop_
_entity.id
_entity.type
_entity.pdbx_description
1 polymer ?
#
loop_
_entity_poly.entity_id
_entity_poly.type
_entity_poly.pdbx_seq_one_letter_code
_entity_poly.pdbx_strand_id
1 'polypeptide(L)'
;MGMNRTIVWFRRDLRIEDNPALAAAARDGSVFPVFIWCPKEEGQFYPGRVSRWWMKQSLVHLDQSLKSLGAGLVIIKTDSTLKALLECVNAVQATKVVFNHLYDPVSLVRDHNIKEKLVEQGVSVQSYNGDLLYEPWEIFDESGHAFTTFDPFWNTCLHMQMKTYSPIPPCQLILAQGKVEKHSIEQLGLEDELEKSSNSSLGRSWSPGWSKSDKALAEFIENYLLHYSGNRLNLGGDSTSLLSPYIHFGELSVRKVFQLARTKQILWTHEGNIIGEESATLFLRAIGFREYSRYLCFSFPFTLERPLLGNLKFFPWNNDPSNFKAWRQGRTGYPLVDAGMRELWATGWIHNKMRVIVSSFAVKMLLIPWKWGMKYFWDTLLDADLESDILGWQYISGSLPDGHKLERLDDPEVLGRKYDPAGEYIRQWLPELARMPAEWIHHPWDAPLTVLTASGVELGQNYPKPIIDIDLAREQLTQAILKMWETEAATEASSSQDRHEVVDENEKLLIPKVFLKDKVPRGATSANDQTVPILQNLKSDDPPNKRQKCTAEEDRKPDKSRNRSDHTEVSCIDQEDCSTAESSSKRQSSSTSSFSVP
;
A
#
# COMPACT_ATOMS: atom_id res chain seq x y z
N MET A 1 -18.51 -35.61 -18.65
CA MET A 1 -19.36 -34.43 -18.34
C MET A 1 -18.89 -33.27 -19.22
N GLY A 2 -19.74 -32.31 -19.57
CA GLY A 2 -19.28 -31.11 -20.27
C GLY A 2 -18.39 -30.29 -19.33
N MET A 3 -17.16 -29.98 -19.75
CA MET A 3 -16.28 -29.10 -18.97
C MET A 3 -16.88 -27.68 -18.96
N ASN A 4 -16.94 -27.06 -17.78
CA ASN A 4 -17.34 -25.65 -17.71
C ASN A 4 -16.37 -24.80 -18.52
N ARG A 5 -16.88 -23.72 -19.10
CA ARG A 5 -16.06 -22.72 -19.80
C ARG A 5 -16.03 -21.46 -18.95
N THR A 6 -14.87 -21.17 -18.38
CA THR A 6 -14.70 -20.13 -17.38
C THR A 6 -13.72 -19.06 -17.88
N ILE A 7 -14.19 -17.82 -17.97
CA ILE A 7 -13.31 -16.67 -18.23
C ILE A 7 -12.58 -16.31 -16.93
N VAL A 8 -11.25 -16.17 -17.01
CA VAL A 8 -10.41 -15.71 -15.90
C VAL A 8 -9.92 -14.31 -16.24
N TRP A 9 -10.51 -13.29 -15.62
CA TRP A 9 -10.20 -11.89 -15.88
C TRP A 9 -9.08 -11.40 -14.94
N PHE A 10 -7.89 -11.23 -15.50
CA PHE A 10 -6.68 -10.74 -14.83
C PHE A 10 -6.63 -9.21 -14.82
N ARG A 11 -6.14 -8.63 -13.71
CA ARG A 11 -6.05 -7.18 -13.43
C ARG A 11 -4.74 -6.82 -12.72
N ARG A 12 -4.71 -6.92 -11.38
CA ARG A 12 -3.52 -6.72 -10.51
C ARG A 12 -3.22 -8.02 -9.74
N ASP A 13 -3.21 -9.13 -10.46
CA ASP A 13 -3.04 -10.50 -9.96
C ASP A 13 -2.19 -11.34 -10.93
N LEU A 14 -1.11 -10.75 -11.46
CA LEU A 14 -0.38 -11.21 -12.65
C LEU A 14 0.55 -12.43 -12.40
N ARG A 15 0.01 -13.47 -11.76
CA ARG A 15 0.68 -14.73 -11.38
C ARG A 15 -0.21 -15.96 -11.58
N ILE A 16 0.43 -17.12 -11.63
CA ILE A 16 -0.24 -18.44 -11.70
C ILE A 16 -0.31 -19.18 -10.36
N GLU A 17 0.58 -18.85 -9.41
CA GLU A 17 0.68 -19.49 -8.09
C GLU A 17 -0.18 -18.74 -7.06
N ASP A 18 -0.89 -19.47 -6.19
CA ASP A 18 -1.83 -18.92 -5.20
C ASP A 18 -2.80 -17.85 -5.77
N ASN A 19 -3.19 -17.97 -7.04
CA ASN A 19 -4.25 -17.16 -7.67
C ASN A 19 -5.58 -17.91 -7.54
N PRO A 20 -6.50 -17.52 -6.61
CA PRO A 20 -7.70 -18.32 -6.33
C PRO A 20 -8.69 -18.38 -7.50
N ALA A 21 -8.83 -17.30 -8.26
CA ALA A 21 -9.69 -17.25 -9.44
C ALA A 21 -9.21 -18.24 -10.52
N LEU A 22 -7.91 -18.20 -10.88
CA LEU A 22 -7.31 -19.15 -11.83
C LEU A 22 -7.40 -20.60 -11.32
N ALA A 23 -7.06 -20.84 -10.05
CA ALA A 23 -7.09 -22.18 -9.45
C ALA A 23 -8.50 -22.76 -9.35
N ALA A 24 -9.54 -21.93 -9.17
CA ALA A 24 -10.92 -22.37 -9.23
C ALA A 24 -11.34 -22.72 -10.67
N ALA A 25 -11.07 -21.84 -11.63
CA ALA A 25 -11.42 -22.06 -13.03
C ALA A 25 -10.75 -23.32 -13.62
N ALA A 26 -9.48 -23.56 -13.28
CA ALA A 26 -8.73 -24.75 -13.71
C ALA A 26 -9.22 -26.07 -13.10
N ARG A 27 -9.91 -26.04 -11.94
CA ARG A 27 -10.62 -27.21 -11.39
C ARG A 27 -12.00 -27.40 -12.01
N ASP A 28 -12.69 -26.31 -12.33
CA ASP A 28 -14.07 -26.33 -12.84
C ASP A 28 -14.15 -26.79 -14.31
N GLY A 29 -13.09 -26.58 -15.12
CA GLY A 29 -13.04 -27.02 -16.52
C GLY A 29 -12.01 -26.30 -17.39
N SER A 30 -12.46 -25.79 -18.54
CA SER A 30 -11.66 -25.09 -19.53
C SER A 30 -11.63 -23.58 -19.26
N VAL A 31 -10.44 -22.98 -19.37
CA VAL A 31 -10.20 -21.58 -19.00
C VAL A 31 -10.00 -20.68 -20.21
N PHE A 32 -10.45 -19.43 -20.10
CA PHE A 32 -10.15 -18.35 -21.05
C PHE A 32 -9.48 -17.19 -20.29
N PRO A 33 -8.13 -17.15 -20.22
CA PRO A 33 -7.40 -16.06 -19.58
C PRO A 33 -7.55 -14.77 -20.38
N VAL A 34 -8.04 -13.70 -19.76
CA VAL A 34 -8.20 -12.39 -20.41
C VAL A 34 -7.68 -11.25 -19.55
N PHE A 35 -6.95 -10.33 -20.17
CA PHE A 35 -6.62 -9.01 -19.61
C PHE A 35 -7.34 -7.94 -20.43
N ILE A 36 -8.05 -7.04 -19.75
CA ILE A 36 -8.87 -6.00 -20.38
C ILE A 36 -8.36 -4.63 -19.95
N TRP A 37 -7.97 -3.83 -20.92
CA TRP A 37 -7.40 -2.49 -20.73
C TRP A 37 -8.43 -1.43 -21.14
N CYS A 38 -8.95 -0.69 -20.16
CA CYS A 38 -9.95 0.35 -20.37
C CYS A 38 -9.50 1.69 -19.73
N PRO A 39 -8.56 2.44 -20.34
CA PRO A 39 -8.06 3.72 -19.82
C PRO A 39 -9.14 4.72 -19.39
N LYS A 40 -10.28 4.69 -20.09
CA LYS A 40 -11.42 5.57 -19.89
C LYS A 40 -12.18 5.32 -18.58
N GLU A 41 -12.14 4.10 -18.05
CA GLU A 41 -12.74 3.76 -16.76
C GLU A 41 -11.85 4.17 -15.57
N GLU A 42 -10.52 4.13 -15.72
CA GLU A 42 -9.59 4.51 -14.64
C GLU A 42 -9.62 6.03 -14.33
N GLY A 43 -9.96 6.86 -15.32
CA GLY A 43 -10.21 8.29 -15.13
C GLY A 43 -9.02 9.03 -14.48
N GLN A 44 -9.26 9.64 -13.31
CA GLN A 44 -8.20 10.33 -12.55
C GLN A 44 -7.12 9.40 -11.94
N PHE A 45 -7.34 8.09 -11.98
CA PHE A 45 -6.45 7.04 -11.47
C PHE A 45 -5.80 6.24 -12.61
N TYR A 46 -5.79 6.75 -13.85
CA TYR A 46 -4.98 6.18 -14.92
C TYR A 46 -3.50 6.05 -14.44
N PRO A 47 -2.89 4.86 -14.50
CA PRO A 47 -1.60 4.61 -13.86
C PRO A 47 -0.45 5.36 -14.55
N GLY A 48 0.55 5.73 -13.73
CA GLY A 48 1.72 6.48 -14.14
C GLY A 48 2.64 5.80 -15.15
N ARG A 49 3.52 6.58 -15.78
CA ARG A 49 4.51 6.13 -16.78
C ARG A 49 5.20 4.83 -16.38
N VAL A 50 5.82 4.81 -15.20
CA VAL A 50 6.66 3.67 -14.80
C VAL A 50 5.84 2.45 -14.35
N SER A 51 4.66 2.69 -13.77
CA SER A 51 3.66 1.65 -13.45
C SER A 51 3.17 0.95 -14.72
N ARG A 52 2.82 1.70 -15.78
CA ARG A 52 2.46 1.12 -17.08
C ARG A 52 3.63 0.40 -17.76
N TRP A 53 4.86 0.90 -17.63
CA TRP A 53 6.06 0.19 -18.09
C TRP A 53 6.21 -1.17 -17.40
N TRP A 54 6.06 -1.23 -16.06
CA TRP A 54 6.13 -2.49 -15.32
C TRP A 54 5.03 -3.45 -15.76
N MET A 55 3.78 -2.98 -15.80
CA MET A 55 2.62 -3.73 -16.27
C MET A 55 2.85 -4.34 -17.66
N LYS A 56 3.42 -3.56 -18.61
CA LYS A 56 3.76 -4.01 -19.96
C LYS A 56 4.69 -5.23 -19.95
N GLN A 57 5.78 -5.18 -19.20
CA GLN A 57 6.72 -6.31 -19.11
C GLN A 57 6.10 -7.51 -18.37
N SER A 58 5.33 -7.25 -17.32
CA SER A 58 4.64 -8.27 -16.53
C SER A 58 3.60 -9.06 -17.36
N LEU A 59 2.84 -8.39 -18.22
CA LEU A 59 1.90 -9.03 -19.15
C LEU A 59 2.60 -9.93 -20.17
N VAL A 60 3.80 -9.56 -20.65
CA VAL A 60 4.62 -10.42 -21.53
C VAL A 60 5.02 -11.70 -20.77
N HIS A 61 5.46 -11.55 -19.52
CA HIS A 61 5.86 -12.68 -18.67
C HIS A 61 4.68 -13.60 -18.32
N LEU A 62 3.52 -13.04 -18.00
CA LEU A 62 2.30 -13.80 -17.69
C LEU A 62 1.79 -14.59 -18.90
N ASP A 63 1.76 -13.98 -20.09
CA ASP A 63 1.36 -14.66 -21.33
C ASP A 63 2.32 -15.82 -21.68
N GLN A 64 3.63 -15.63 -21.55
CA GLN A 64 4.62 -16.72 -21.69
C GLN A 64 4.38 -17.85 -20.67
N SER A 65 4.08 -17.49 -19.43
CA SER A 65 3.81 -18.44 -18.34
C SER A 65 2.57 -19.28 -18.61
N LEU A 66 1.44 -18.63 -18.92
CA LEU A 66 0.18 -19.30 -19.26
C LEU A 66 0.33 -20.18 -20.50
N LYS A 67 1.07 -19.74 -21.53
CA LYS A 67 1.36 -20.53 -22.73
C LYS A 67 2.09 -21.83 -22.40
N SER A 68 3.03 -21.81 -21.45
CA SER A 68 3.71 -23.03 -21.01
C SER A 68 2.78 -24.03 -20.30
N LEU A 69 1.67 -23.56 -19.70
CA LEU A 69 0.62 -24.40 -19.13
C LEU A 69 -0.44 -24.85 -20.15
N GLY A 70 -0.48 -24.27 -21.36
CA GLY A 70 -1.42 -24.65 -22.43
C GLY A 70 -2.52 -23.64 -22.78
N ALA A 71 -2.51 -22.42 -22.22
CA ALA A 71 -3.48 -21.37 -22.54
C ALA A 71 -2.80 -20.03 -22.88
N GLY A 72 -3.23 -19.31 -23.91
CA GLY A 72 -2.71 -17.97 -24.19
C GLY A 72 -3.40 -16.90 -23.33
N LEU A 73 -2.72 -15.79 -23.03
CA LEU A 73 -3.40 -14.60 -22.51
C LEU A 73 -4.09 -13.86 -23.66
N VAL A 74 -5.40 -13.67 -23.56
CA VAL A 74 -6.15 -12.81 -24.49
C VAL A 74 -6.09 -11.38 -23.98
N ILE A 75 -5.76 -10.44 -24.86
CA ILE A 75 -5.55 -9.04 -24.49
C ILE A 75 -6.52 -8.18 -25.31
N ILE A 76 -7.28 -7.31 -24.63
CA ILE A 76 -8.32 -6.48 -25.23
C ILE A 76 -8.13 -5.04 -24.77
N LYS A 77 -8.00 -4.10 -25.72
CA LYS A 77 -8.16 -2.67 -25.46
C LYS A 77 -9.61 -2.28 -25.76
N THR A 78 -10.25 -1.54 -24.86
CA THR A 78 -11.69 -1.21 -24.98
C THR A 78 -12.02 0.15 -24.37
N ASP A 79 -13.18 0.67 -24.75
CA ASP A 79 -13.86 1.83 -24.15
C ASP A 79 -14.88 1.43 -23.05
N SER A 80 -15.10 0.12 -22.84
CA SER A 80 -15.90 -0.44 -21.75
C SER A 80 -15.54 -1.90 -21.46
N THR A 81 -15.18 -2.19 -20.21
CA THR A 81 -14.82 -3.53 -19.74
C THR A 81 -16.01 -4.49 -19.77
N LEU A 82 -17.21 -4.01 -19.42
CA LEU A 82 -18.44 -4.82 -19.46
C LEU A 82 -18.74 -5.32 -20.88
N LYS A 83 -18.58 -4.49 -21.91
CA LYS A 83 -18.78 -4.91 -23.31
C LYS A 83 -17.80 -6.00 -23.72
N ALA A 84 -16.51 -5.80 -23.45
CA ALA A 84 -15.46 -6.78 -23.74
C ALA A 84 -15.69 -8.13 -23.02
N LEU A 85 -16.17 -8.11 -21.76
CA LEU A 85 -16.54 -9.33 -21.04
C LEU A 85 -17.75 -10.04 -21.67
N LEU A 86 -18.81 -9.30 -22.06
CA LEU A 86 -19.98 -9.86 -22.74
C LEU A 86 -19.62 -10.44 -24.13
N GLU A 87 -18.72 -9.79 -24.86
CA GLU A 87 -18.17 -10.29 -26.13
C GLU A 87 -17.36 -11.58 -25.92
N CYS A 88 -16.55 -11.66 -24.85
CA CYS A 88 -15.84 -12.89 -24.47
C CYS A 88 -16.80 -14.02 -24.07
N VAL A 89 -17.82 -13.74 -23.26
CA VAL A 89 -18.86 -14.70 -22.86
C VAL A 89 -19.52 -15.30 -24.09
N ASN A 90 -19.97 -14.46 -25.02
CA ASN A 90 -20.63 -14.90 -26.24
C ASN A 90 -19.69 -15.68 -27.19
N ALA A 91 -18.46 -15.22 -27.38
CA ALA A 91 -17.48 -15.85 -28.26
C ALA A 91 -16.97 -17.20 -27.76
N VAL A 92 -16.87 -17.40 -26.45
CA VAL A 92 -16.41 -18.64 -25.81
C VAL A 92 -17.57 -19.58 -25.46
N GLN A 93 -18.80 -19.05 -25.40
CA GLN A 93 -19.96 -19.67 -24.72
C GLN A 93 -19.61 -20.00 -23.26
N ALA A 94 -19.11 -18.99 -22.55
CA ALA A 94 -18.68 -19.14 -21.16
C ALA A 94 -19.88 -19.18 -20.20
N THR A 95 -19.90 -20.16 -19.30
CA THR A 95 -20.94 -20.28 -18.26
C THR A 95 -20.57 -19.53 -16.98
N LYS A 96 -19.29 -19.18 -16.80
CA LYS A 96 -18.75 -18.57 -15.60
C LYS A 96 -17.70 -17.49 -15.92
N VAL A 97 -17.68 -16.42 -15.15
CA VAL A 97 -16.60 -15.42 -15.11
C VAL A 97 -16.03 -15.39 -13.70
N VAL A 98 -14.70 -15.45 -13.58
CA VAL A 98 -14.00 -15.30 -12.30
C VAL A 98 -12.92 -14.23 -12.39
N PHE A 99 -12.69 -13.56 -11.28
CA PHE A 99 -11.62 -12.59 -11.09
C PHE A 99 -11.22 -12.52 -9.63
N ASN A 100 -10.04 -12.02 -9.34
CA ASN A 100 -9.71 -11.54 -8.01
C ASN A 100 -10.21 -10.09 -7.90
N HIS A 101 -10.98 -9.78 -6.84
CA HIS A 101 -11.53 -8.43 -6.66
C HIS A 101 -10.48 -7.47 -6.10
N LEU A 102 -10.71 -6.17 -6.21
CA LEU A 102 -9.81 -5.12 -5.74
C LEU A 102 -10.60 -4.05 -4.97
N TYR A 103 -9.91 -3.29 -4.12
CA TYR A 103 -10.51 -2.40 -3.12
C TYR A 103 -10.40 -0.90 -3.47
N ASP A 104 -9.77 -0.56 -4.60
CA ASP A 104 -9.75 0.80 -5.15
C ASP A 104 -11.15 1.22 -5.65
N PRO A 105 -11.49 2.53 -5.67
CA PRO A 105 -12.86 2.99 -5.96
C PRO A 105 -13.36 2.64 -7.35
N VAL A 106 -12.47 2.66 -8.35
CA VAL A 106 -12.83 2.34 -9.74
C VAL A 106 -13.19 0.86 -9.83
N SER A 107 -12.34 -0.01 -9.26
CA SER A 107 -12.57 -1.44 -9.15
C SER A 107 -13.85 -1.76 -8.38
N LEU A 108 -14.11 -1.16 -7.21
CA LEU A 108 -15.31 -1.45 -6.42
C LEU A 108 -16.61 -1.18 -7.22
N VAL A 109 -16.71 -0.01 -7.85
CA VAL A 109 -17.90 0.37 -8.65
C VAL A 109 -18.00 -0.48 -9.93
N ARG A 110 -16.87 -0.74 -10.60
CA ARG A 110 -16.79 -1.55 -11.81
C ARG A 110 -17.18 -3.01 -11.56
N ASP A 111 -16.65 -3.61 -10.49
CA ASP A 111 -16.87 -5.02 -10.15
C ASP A 111 -18.32 -5.29 -9.74
N HIS A 112 -18.92 -4.37 -8.98
CA HIS A 112 -20.33 -4.44 -8.62
C HIS A 112 -21.23 -4.42 -9.87
N ASN A 113 -21.04 -3.44 -10.75
CA ASN A 113 -21.78 -3.30 -12.01
C ASN A 113 -21.57 -4.52 -12.94
N ILE A 114 -20.34 -5.01 -13.07
CA ILE A 114 -20.02 -6.22 -13.86
C ILE A 114 -20.71 -7.46 -13.29
N LYS A 115 -20.71 -7.65 -11.97
CA LYS A 115 -21.42 -8.77 -11.30
C LYS A 115 -22.91 -8.73 -11.62
N GLU A 116 -23.58 -7.59 -11.39
CA GLU A 116 -25.01 -7.44 -11.67
C GLU A 116 -25.34 -7.70 -13.14
N LYS A 117 -24.63 -7.04 -14.07
CA LYS A 117 -24.93 -7.09 -15.50
C LYS A 117 -24.63 -8.46 -16.13
N LEU A 118 -23.67 -9.22 -15.60
CA LEU A 118 -23.43 -10.60 -16.05
C LEU A 118 -24.48 -11.58 -15.48
N VAL A 119 -24.90 -11.40 -14.22
CA VAL A 119 -25.98 -12.21 -13.61
C VAL A 119 -27.32 -11.95 -14.31
N GLU A 120 -27.62 -10.71 -14.72
CA GLU A 120 -28.76 -10.36 -15.58
C GLU A 120 -28.75 -11.10 -16.93
N GLN A 121 -27.58 -11.49 -17.45
CA GLN A 121 -27.42 -12.28 -18.66
C GLN A 121 -27.33 -13.80 -18.39
N GLY A 122 -27.58 -14.24 -17.15
CA GLY A 122 -27.55 -15.65 -16.76
C GLY A 122 -26.15 -16.25 -16.60
N VAL A 123 -25.10 -15.42 -16.58
CA VAL A 123 -23.71 -15.85 -16.41
C VAL A 123 -23.37 -15.94 -14.92
N SER A 124 -22.75 -17.05 -14.49
CA SER A 124 -22.26 -17.16 -13.11
C SER A 124 -21.04 -16.26 -12.91
N VAL A 125 -21.03 -15.44 -11.85
CA VAL A 125 -19.86 -14.62 -11.49
C VAL A 125 -19.39 -14.99 -10.09
N GLN A 126 -18.08 -15.09 -9.90
CA GLN A 126 -17.49 -15.34 -8.59
C GLN A 126 -16.16 -14.59 -8.42
N SER A 127 -16.06 -13.74 -7.40
CA SER A 127 -14.82 -13.07 -7.02
C SER A 127 -14.11 -13.75 -5.85
N TYR A 128 -12.80 -13.51 -5.73
CA TYR A 128 -11.96 -14.05 -4.66
C TYR A 128 -10.95 -13.00 -4.16
N ASN A 129 -10.45 -13.20 -2.93
CA ASN A 129 -9.37 -12.42 -2.35
C ASN A 129 -8.02 -12.75 -3.03
N GLY A 130 -7.59 -11.92 -3.97
CA GLY A 130 -6.35 -12.14 -4.70
C GLY A 130 -5.09 -11.73 -3.93
N ASP A 131 -5.19 -10.70 -3.10
CA ASP A 131 -4.04 -9.89 -2.71
C ASP A 131 -4.01 -9.46 -1.25
N LEU A 132 -4.91 -9.92 -0.37
CA LEU A 132 -4.85 -9.68 1.08
C LEU A 132 -4.67 -10.99 1.89
N LEU A 133 -4.37 -10.83 3.18
CA LEU A 133 -4.39 -11.88 4.20
C LEU A 133 -5.82 -12.13 4.70
N TYR A 134 -6.58 -11.05 4.90
CA TYR A 134 -7.96 -11.01 5.38
C TYR A 134 -8.77 -10.00 4.54
N GLU A 135 -10.08 -10.18 4.45
CA GLU A 135 -10.94 -9.15 3.85
C GLU A 135 -11.08 -7.95 4.79
N PRO A 136 -11.27 -6.71 4.29
CA PRO A 136 -11.50 -5.55 5.16
C PRO A 136 -12.72 -5.71 6.08
N TRP A 137 -13.73 -6.47 5.65
CA TRP A 137 -14.92 -6.79 6.45
C TRP A 137 -14.78 -8.05 7.33
N GLU A 138 -13.57 -8.60 7.48
CA GLU A 138 -13.25 -9.63 8.49
C GLU A 138 -12.68 -9.03 9.79
N ILE A 139 -12.32 -7.73 9.83
CA ILE A 139 -11.53 -7.10 10.92
C ILE A 139 -12.28 -5.93 11.59
N PHE A 140 -12.70 -6.07 12.85
CA PHE A 140 -13.38 -5.02 13.64
C PHE A 140 -12.95 -5.06 15.12
N ASP A 141 -13.26 -4.02 15.88
CA ASP A 141 -13.14 -4.03 17.35
C ASP A 141 -14.22 -4.90 18.03
N GLU A 142 -14.09 -5.14 19.34
CA GLU A 142 -15.05 -5.93 20.13
C GLU A 142 -16.48 -5.34 20.17
N SER A 143 -16.64 -4.08 19.75
CA SER A 143 -17.91 -3.36 19.64
C SER A 143 -18.44 -3.27 18.19
N GLY A 144 -17.74 -3.87 17.21
CA GLY A 144 -18.12 -3.87 15.80
C GLY A 144 -17.77 -2.60 15.01
N HIS A 145 -16.92 -1.71 15.53
CA HIS A 145 -16.43 -0.53 14.79
C HIS A 145 -15.15 -0.83 14.01
N ALA A 146 -14.92 -0.08 12.94
CA ALA A 146 -13.65 -0.12 12.20
C ALA A 146 -12.51 0.57 12.97
N PHE A 147 -11.31 -0.02 12.95
CA PHE A 147 -10.12 0.52 13.62
C PHE A 147 -9.62 1.82 12.96
N THR A 148 -9.26 2.81 13.78
CA THR A 148 -8.76 4.13 13.34
C THR A 148 -7.25 4.32 13.59
N THR A 149 -6.57 3.31 14.13
CA THR A 149 -5.10 3.26 14.32
C THR A 149 -4.55 1.88 13.95
N PHE A 150 -3.28 1.85 13.52
CA PHE A 150 -2.61 0.68 12.97
C PHE A 150 -2.37 -0.44 14.00
N ASP A 151 -1.85 -0.10 15.18
CA ASP A 151 -1.43 -1.10 16.17
C ASP A 151 -2.57 -2.04 16.65
N PRO A 152 -3.78 -1.56 17.03
CA PRO A 152 -4.86 -2.46 17.40
C PRO A 152 -5.38 -3.28 16.20
N PHE A 153 -5.47 -2.68 15.00
CA PHE A 153 -5.81 -3.40 13.76
C PHE A 153 -4.85 -4.57 13.51
N TRP A 154 -3.54 -4.32 13.58
CA TRP A 154 -2.53 -5.32 13.27
C TRP A 154 -2.43 -6.39 14.36
N ASN A 155 -2.58 -6.01 15.63
CA ASN A 155 -2.67 -6.96 16.74
C ASN A 155 -3.86 -7.92 16.55
N THR A 156 -5.04 -7.43 16.14
CA THR A 156 -6.18 -8.30 15.81
C THR A 156 -5.85 -9.26 14.65
N CYS A 157 -5.27 -8.75 13.55
CA CYS A 157 -4.86 -9.57 12.40
C CYS A 157 -3.87 -10.69 12.76
N LEU A 158 -2.96 -10.46 13.72
CA LEU A 158 -1.97 -11.43 14.19
C LEU A 158 -2.54 -12.53 15.10
N HIS A 159 -3.68 -12.29 15.76
CA HIS A 159 -4.37 -13.28 16.61
C HIS A 159 -5.41 -14.12 15.84
N MET A 160 -5.80 -13.70 14.63
CA MET A 160 -6.74 -14.43 13.79
C MET A 160 -6.10 -15.63 13.07
N GLN A 161 -6.92 -16.62 12.72
CA GLN A 161 -6.47 -17.79 11.97
C GLN A 161 -6.36 -17.46 10.47
N MET A 162 -5.15 -17.19 10.00
CA MET A 162 -4.87 -16.95 8.58
C MET A 162 -5.22 -18.17 7.70
N LYS A 163 -5.81 -17.92 6.54
CA LYS A 163 -6.03 -18.93 5.49
C LYS A 163 -4.67 -19.34 4.90
N THR A 164 -4.31 -20.63 4.99
CA THR A 164 -3.01 -21.15 4.51
C THR A 164 -2.81 -20.90 3.02
N TYR A 165 -1.62 -20.47 2.62
CA TYR A 165 -1.25 -20.26 1.21
C TYR A 165 -1.14 -21.60 0.44
N SER A 166 -1.52 -21.61 -0.84
CA SER A 166 -1.51 -22.81 -1.69
C SER A 166 -0.33 -22.78 -2.68
N PRO A 167 0.79 -23.50 -2.40
CA PRO A 167 2.00 -23.48 -3.23
C PRO A 167 1.90 -24.20 -4.58
N ILE A 168 0.75 -24.79 -4.91
CA ILE A 168 0.58 -25.61 -6.11
C ILE A 168 -0.17 -24.80 -7.18
N PRO A 169 0.51 -24.28 -8.23
CA PRO A 169 -0.16 -23.73 -9.40
C PRO A 169 -0.81 -24.85 -10.23
N PRO A 170 -1.76 -24.54 -11.14
CA PRO A 170 -2.34 -25.55 -12.04
C PRO A 170 -1.27 -26.19 -12.92
N CYS A 171 -1.11 -27.52 -12.86
CA CYS A 171 -0.10 -28.25 -13.64
C CYS A 171 -0.30 -28.15 -15.16
N GLN A 172 -1.54 -27.94 -15.61
CA GLN A 172 -1.92 -27.73 -17.00
C GLN A 172 -3.22 -26.93 -17.04
N LEU A 173 -3.41 -26.13 -18.09
CA LEU A 173 -4.63 -25.38 -18.38
C LEU A 173 -5.23 -25.86 -19.71
N ILE A 174 -6.54 -26.12 -19.73
CA ILE A 174 -7.28 -26.49 -20.94
C ILE A 174 -7.89 -25.22 -21.51
N LEU A 175 -7.37 -24.72 -22.64
CA LEU A 175 -7.86 -23.50 -23.27
C LEU A 175 -9.30 -23.67 -23.82
N ALA A 176 -10.23 -22.89 -23.28
CA ALA A 176 -11.56 -22.74 -23.84
C ALA A 176 -11.49 -21.96 -25.17
N GLN A 177 -12.00 -22.54 -26.25
CA GLN A 177 -11.94 -21.95 -27.59
C GLN A 177 -13.03 -20.88 -27.79
N GLY A 178 -12.64 -19.72 -28.31
CA GLY A 178 -13.54 -18.64 -28.72
C GLY A 178 -12.79 -17.60 -29.55
N LYS A 179 -13.51 -16.90 -30.43
CA LYS A 179 -12.92 -15.87 -31.32
C LYS A 179 -13.42 -14.48 -30.94
N VAL A 180 -12.56 -13.72 -30.25
CA VAL A 180 -12.75 -12.29 -29.97
C VAL A 180 -11.77 -11.44 -30.77
N GLU A 181 -12.01 -10.14 -30.84
CA GLU A 181 -11.00 -9.18 -31.30
C GLU A 181 -9.91 -9.05 -30.23
N LYS A 182 -8.68 -9.41 -30.60
CA LYS A 182 -7.52 -9.41 -29.70
C LYS A 182 -6.46 -8.42 -30.16
N HIS A 183 -5.82 -7.81 -29.19
CA HIS A 183 -4.74 -6.84 -29.34
C HIS A 183 -3.40 -7.48 -28.96
N SER A 184 -2.30 -6.93 -29.46
CA SER A 184 -0.96 -7.18 -28.90
C SER A 184 -0.72 -6.28 -27.67
N ILE A 185 0.34 -6.58 -26.90
CA ILE A 185 0.73 -5.79 -25.72
C ILE A 185 1.14 -4.37 -26.14
N GLU A 186 1.75 -4.23 -27.32
CA GLU A 186 2.15 -2.95 -27.90
C GLU A 186 0.92 -2.10 -28.27
N GLN A 187 -0.13 -2.72 -28.83
CA GLN A 187 -1.38 -2.04 -29.19
C GLN A 187 -2.17 -1.51 -27.98
N LEU A 188 -1.87 -1.97 -26.75
CA LEU A 188 -2.42 -1.38 -25.53
C LEU A 188 -2.04 0.09 -25.38
N GLY A 189 -0.86 0.51 -25.84
CA GLY A 189 -0.34 1.87 -25.61
C GLY A 189 -0.02 2.12 -24.14
N LEU A 190 0.69 1.19 -23.50
CA LEU A 190 1.16 1.33 -22.11
C LEU A 190 2.41 2.23 -22.00
N GLU A 191 3.17 2.37 -23.07
CA GLU A 191 4.42 3.13 -23.11
C GLU A 191 4.47 3.95 -24.41
N ASP A 192 4.55 5.27 -24.28
CA ASP A 192 4.65 6.19 -25.42
C ASP A 192 6.10 6.30 -25.94
N GLU A 193 6.27 6.69 -27.20
CA GLU A 193 7.60 6.90 -27.82
C GLU A 193 8.48 7.91 -27.05
N LEU A 194 7.86 8.92 -26.43
CA LEU A 194 8.54 9.91 -25.58
C LEU A 194 8.99 9.34 -24.23
N GLU A 195 8.35 8.28 -23.75
CA GLU A 195 8.64 7.68 -22.44
C GLU A 195 9.75 6.64 -22.50
N LYS A 196 9.93 5.97 -23.65
CA LYS A 196 10.95 4.92 -23.86
C LYS A 196 12.36 5.31 -23.43
N SER A 197 12.75 6.57 -23.64
CA SER A 197 14.05 7.10 -23.19
C SER A 197 14.16 7.09 -21.67
N SER A 198 13.17 7.69 -20.98
CA SER A 198 13.03 7.73 -19.52
C SER A 198 12.75 6.37 -18.88
N ASN A 199 12.29 5.39 -19.65
CA ASN A 199 12.06 4.01 -19.20
C ASN A 199 13.28 3.09 -19.41
N SER A 200 14.27 3.51 -20.22
CA SER A 200 15.42 2.67 -20.60
C SER A 200 16.40 2.37 -19.45
N SER A 201 16.35 3.13 -18.35
CA SER A 201 17.07 2.84 -17.11
C SER A 201 16.38 1.76 -16.27
N LEU A 202 15.03 1.75 -16.23
CA LEU A 202 14.22 0.87 -15.37
C LEU A 202 14.54 -0.62 -15.64
N GLY A 203 14.67 -0.99 -16.91
CA GLY A 203 15.02 -2.36 -17.33
C GLY A 203 16.46 -2.78 -17.05
N ARG A 204 17.31 -1.91 -16.46
CA ARG A 204 18.63 -2.27 -15.93
C ARG A 204 18.54 -2.66 -14.45
N SER A 205 17.67 -2.01 -13.69
CA SER A 205 17.49 -2.22 -12.24
C SER A 205 16.42 -3.27 -11.92
N TRP A 206 15.42 -3.45 -12.79
CA TRP A 206 14.23 -4.26 -12.50
C TRP A 206 13.92 -5.30 -13.57
N SER A 207 13.37 -6.44 -13.14
CA SER A 207 12.86 -7.52 -13.98
C SER A 207 11.44 -7.89 -13.55
N PRO A 208 10.39 -7.29 -14.12
CA PRO A 208 9.00 -7.64 -13.82
C PRO A 208 8.66 -9.11 -14.14
N GLY A 209 7.64 -9.64 -13.47
CA GLY A 209 7.07 -10.98 -13.67
C GLY A 209 7.17 -11.89 -12.43
N TRP A 210 6.14 -12.68 -12.16
CA TRP A 210 6.02 -13.50 -10.94
C TRP A 210 7.18 -14.50 -10.70
N SER A 211 7.83 -15.01 -11.76
CA SER A 211 8.98 -15.91 -11.59
C SER A 211 10.27 -15.19 -11.15
N LYS A 212 10.25 -13.85 -11.15
CA LYS A 212 11.29 -12.96 -10.62
C LYS A 212 10.98 -12.58 -9.18
N SER A 213 9.71 -12.30 -8.85
CA SER A 213 9.29 -12.05 -7.47
C SER A 213 9.55 -13.24 -6.54
N ASP A 214 9.40 -14.47 -7.03
CA ASP A 214 9.72 -15.67 -6.25
C ASP A 214 11.21 -15.77 -5.91
N LYS A 215 12.10 -15.34 -6.82
CA LYS A 215 13.54 -15.30 -6.58
C LYS A 215 13.91 -14.20 -5.59
N ALA A 216 13.38 -12.99 -5.79
CA ALA A 216 13.57 -11.88 -4.87
C ALA A 216 13.05 -12.21 -3.46
N LEU A 217 11.91 -12.89 -3.35
CA LEU A 217 11.37 -13.34 -2.06
C LEU A 217 12.27 -14.41 -1.41
N ALA A 218 12.68 -15.44 -2.15
CA ALA A 218 13.56 -16.48 -1.61
C ALA A 218 14.91 -15.90 -1.14
N GLU A 219 15.51 -15.04 -1.95
CA GLU A 219 16.77 -14.35 -1.64
C GLU A 219 16.62 -13.43 -0.41
N PHE A 220 15.51 -12.68 -0.31
CA PHE A 220 15.21 -11.88 0.87
C PHE A 220 15.02 -12.72 2.13
N ILE A 221 14.21 -13.78 2.08
CA ILE A 221 13.86 -14.63 3.22
C ILE A 221 15.09 -15.39 3.78
N GLU A 222 16.03 -15.81 2.92
CA GLU A 222 17.22 -16.55 3.33
C GLU A 222 18.41 -15.65 3.69
N ASN A 223 18.70 -14.60 2.91
CA ASN A 223 19.94 -13.82 3.07
C ASN A 223 19.76 -12.51 3.87
N TYR A 224 18.64 -11.81 3.69
CA TYR A 224 18.50 -10.41 4.11
C TYR A 224 17.54 -10.21 5.30
N LEU A 225 16.51 -11.07 5.45
CA LEU A 225 15.50 -10.95 6.50
C LEU A 225 16.12 -11.01 7.91
N LEU A 226 17.17 -11.80 8.13
CA LEU A 226 17.83 -11.95 9.44
C LEU A 226 18.38 -10.62 10.02
N HIS A 227 18.72 -9.66 9.16
CA HIS A 227 19.29 -8.36 9.56
C HIS A 227 18.40 -7.17 9.18
N TYR A 228 17.13 -7.41 8.82
CA TYR A 228 16.19 -6.37 8.44
C TYR A 228 15.94 -5.36 9.57
N SER A 229 16.02 -5.73 10.86
CA SER A 229 15.87 -4.76 11.95
C SER A 229 16.95 -3.69 11.91
N GLY A 230 18.21 -4.04 11.67
CA GLY A 230 19.29 -3.08 11.42
C GLY A 230 19.13 -2.35 10.08
N ASN A 231 19.05 -3.12 8.99
CA ASN A 231 19.24 -2.60 7.63
C ASN A 231 18.12 -1.70 7.11
N ARG A 232 16.88 -1.82 7.62
CA ARG A 232 15.69 -1.04 7.21
C ARG A 232 15.77 0.49 7.37
N LEU A 233 16.87 1.00 7.93
CA LEU A 233 17.11 2.43 8.13
C LEU A 233 18.20 2.99 7.21
N ASN A 234 19.01 2.12 6.59
CA ASN A 234 20.07 2.51 5.66
C ASN A 234 19.44 2.93 4.32
N LEU A 235 20.00 3.94 3.67
CA LEU A 235 19.46 4.46 2.40
C LEU A 235 20.06 3.80 1.16
N GLY A 236 21.33 3.36 1.25
CA GLY A 236 22.02 2.62 0.19
C GLY A 236 22.05 1.10 0.42
N GLY A 237 22.34 0.36 -0.65
CA GLY A 237 22.52 -1.10 -0.63
C GLY A 237 21.23 -1.90 -0.37
N ASP A 238 21.41 -3.17 -0.04
CA ASP A 238 20.34 -4.16 0.17
C ASP A 238 19.63 -3.96 1.53
N SER A 239 19.00 -2.79 1.69
CA SER A 239 18.39 -2.31 2.93
C SER A 239 17.01 -2.93 3.22
N THR A 240 16.28 -3.31 2.17
CA THR A 240 14.88 -3.79 2.23
C THR A 240 14.61 -4.82 1.14
N SER A 241 13.44 -5.46 1.17
CA SER A 241 13.12 -6.61 0.30
C SER A 241 12.89 -6.30 -1.19
N LEU A 242 12.72 -5.02 -1.56
CA LEU A 242 12.39 -4.57 -2.92
C LEU A 242 11.10 -5.20 -3.52
N LEU A 243 10.26 -5.85 -2.71
CA LEU A 243 9.10 -6.61 -3.19
C LEU A 243 7.88 -5.77 -3.59
N SER A 244 7.87 -4.46 -3.31
CA SER A 244 6.67 -3.63 -3.40
C SER A 244 6.03 -3.55 -4.80
N PRO A 245 6.76 -3.45 -5.93
CA PRO A 245 6.12 -3.46 -7.25
C PRO A 245 5.49 -4.81 -7.59
N TYR A 246 6.20 -5.91 -7.31
CA TYR A 246 5.69 -7.28 -7.50
C TYR A 246 4.41 -7.55 -6.68
N ILE A 247 4.31 -6.98 -5.47
CA ILE A 247 3.13 -7.09 -4.62
C ILE A 247 1.98 -6.19 -5.14
N HIS A 248 2.27 -4.99 -5.66
CA HIS A 248 1.26 -4.09 -6.23
C HIS A 248 0.56 -4.69 -7.46
N PHE A 249 1.31 -5.31 -8.37
CA PHE A 249 0.75 -6.01 -9.54
C PHE A 249 0.23 -7.43 -9.23
N GLY A 250 0.28 -7.85 -7.96
CA GLY A 250 -0.12 -9.18 -7.52
C GLY A 250 0.64 -10.31 -8.20
N GLU A 251 1.88 -10.05 -8.64
CA GLU A 251 2.83 -11.05 -9.11
C GLU A 251 3.27 -11.97 -7.96
N LEU A 252 3.30 -11.43 -6.74
CA LEU A 252 3.61 -12.17 -5.51
C LEU A 252 2.41 -12.21 -4.57
N SER A 253 2.05 -13.41 -4.07
CA SER A 253 0.99 -13.54 -3.06
C SER A 253 1.47 -13.02 -1.69
N VAL A 254 0.75 -12.06 -1.10
CA VAL A 254 1.06 -11.56 0.25
C VAL A 254 0.98 -12.67 1.31
N ARG A 255 0.13 -13.69 1.10
CA ARG A 255 0.03 -14.87 1.97
C ARG A 255 1.30 -15.72 1.95
N LYS A 256 1.97 -15.84 0.79
CA LYS A 256 3.29 -16.49 0.65
C LYS A 256 4.35 -15.72 1.44
N VAL A 257 4.40 -14.39 1.27
CA VAL A 257 5.34 -13.49 1.95
C VAL A 257 5.17 -13.58 3.47
N PHE A 258 3.94 -13.46 3.97
CA PHE A 258 3.61 -13.55 5.39
C PHE A 258 3.95 -14.93 5.95
N GLN A 259 3.54 -16.02 5.27
CA GLN A 259 3.77 -17.38 5.78
C GLN A 259 5.27 -17.69 5.90
N LEU A 260 6.09 -17.37 4.89
CA LEU A 260 7.55 -17.63 4.95
C LEU A 260 8.23 -16.78 6.05
N ALA A 261 7.90 -15.50 6.16
CA ALA A 261 8.45 -14.64 7.21
C ALA A 261 8.01 -15.08 8.62
N ARG A 262 6.75 -15.51 8.80
CA ARG A 262 6.24 -16.04 10.08
C ARG A 262 6.86 -17.39 10.42
N THR A 263 7.15 -18.26 9.45
CA THR A 263 7.92 -19.50 9.67
C THR A 263 9.35 -19.20 10.13
N LYS A 264 10.05 -18.25 9.51
CA LYS A 264 11.38 -17.79 9.99
C LYS A 264 11.31 -17.19 11.38
N GLN A 265 10.30 -16.36 11.67
CA GLN A 265 10.08 -15.79 13.01
C GLN A 265 9.96 -16.88 14.08
N ILE A 266 9.06 -17.85 13.88
CA ILE A 266 8.83 -18.96 14.84
C ILE A 266 10.09 -19.80 15.04
N LEU A 267 10.83 -20.09 13.96
CA LEU A 267 12.11 -20.78 14.05
C LEU A 267 13.11 -19.99 14.91
N TRP A 268 13.27 -18.69 14.65
CA TRP A 268 14.19 -17.83 15.38
C TRP A 268 13.79 -17.60 16.85
N THR A 269 12.49 -17.55 17.17
CA THR A 269 12.01 -17.59 18.57
C THR A 269 12.45 -18.87 19.27
N HIS A 270 12.32 -20.04 18.62
CA HIS A 270 12.75 -21.33 19.19
C HIS A 270 14.28 -21.47 19.29
N GLU A 271 15.04 -20.83 18.40
CA GLU A 271 16.51 -20.78 18.43
C GLU A 271 17.07 -19.75 19.44
N GLY A 272 16.22 -18.90 20.04
CA GLY A 272 16.65 -17.78 20.87
C GLY A 272 17.32 -16.64 20.08
N ASN A 273 17.11 -16.59 18.76
CA ASN A 273 17.70 -15.60 17.86
C ASN A 273 16.87 -14.30 17.85
N ILE A 274 17.07 -13.49 18.89
CA ILE A 274 16.38 -12.20 19.12
C ILE A 274 16.46 -11.26 17.90
N ILE A 275 17.61 -11.22 17.20
CA ILE A 275 17.81 -10.33 16.05
C ILE A 275 16.94 -10.78 14.86
N GLY A 276 16.86 -12.09 14.61
CA GLY A 276 15.96 -12.65 13.60
C GLY A 276 14.49 -12.44 13.95
N GLU A 277 14.11 -12.71 15.20
CA GLU A 277 12.74 -12.50 15.69
C GLU A 277 12.29 -11.03 15.56
N GLU A 278 13.10 -10.06 16.00
CA GLU A 278 12.83 -8.63 15.83
C GLU A 278 12.71 -8.27 14.34
N SER A 279 13.65 -8.74 13.51
CA SER A 279 13.69 -8.45 12.08
C SER A 279 12.46 -8.98 11.35
N ALA A 280 12.03 -10.21 11.63
CA ALA A 280 10.80 -10.78 11.08
C ALA A 280 9.55 -10.05 11.61
N THR A 281 9.52 -9.67 12.88
CA THR A 281 8.43 -8.88 13.47
C THR A 281 8.27 -7.53 12.76
N LEU A 282 9.37 -6.82 12.52
CA LEU A 282 9.40 -5.53 11.81
C LEU A 282 9.06 -5.66 10.32
N PHE A 283 9.46 -6.75 9.67
CA PHE A 283 9.07 -7.02 8.28
C PHE A 283 7.59 -7.36 8.16
N LEU A 284 7.05 -8.20 9.05
CA LEU A 284 5.62 -8.49 9.12
C LEU A 284 4.80 -7.22 9.42
N ARG A 285 5.28 -6.32 10.30
CA ARG A 285 4.66 -4.99 10.51
C ARG A 285 4.61 -4.15 9.23
N ALA A 286 5.64 -4.23 8.37
CA ALA A 286 5.64 -3.53 7.08
C ALA A 286 4.61 -4.11 6.09
N ILE A 287 4.41 -5.45 6.08
CA ILE A 287 3.30 -6.08 5.37
C ILE A 287 1.95 -5.62 5.95
N GLY A 288 1.83 -5.54 7.28
CA GLY A 288 0.63 -5.06 7.95
C GLY A 288 0.21 -3.66 7.54
N PHE A 289 1.15 -2.72 7.34
CA PHE A 289 0.82 -1.38 6.85
C PHE A 289 0.17 -1.40 5.45
N ARG A 290 0.54 -2.37 4.58
CA ARG A 290 -0.15 -2.56 3.30
C ARG A 290 -1.58 -3.06 3.50
N GLU A 291 -1.81 -4.04 4.37
CA GLU A 291 -3.17 -4.52 4.68
C GLU A 291 -4.03 -3.37 5.24
N TYR A 292 -3.46 -2.59 6.16
CA TYR A 292 -4.10 -1.43 6.78
C TYR A 292 -4.44 -0.32 5.76
N SER A 293 -3.64 -0.16 4.70
CA SER A 293 -3.94 0.80 3.62
C SER A 293 -5.26 0.47 2.91
N ARG A 294 -5.52 -0.80 2.58
CA ARG A 294 -6.80 -1.25 2.00
C ARG A 294 -7.92 -1.13 3.04
N TYR A 295 -7.64 -1.52 4.27
CA TYR A 295 -8.60 -1.46 5.36
C TYR A 295 -9.14 -0.04 5.59
N LEU A 296 -8.27 0.98 5.62
CA LEU A 296 -8.67 2.38 5.75
C LEU A 296 -9.41 2.87 4.50
N CYS A 297 -8.90 2.63 3.29
CA CYS A 297 -9.53 3.10 2.07
C CYS A 297 -10.91 2.47 1.84
N PHE A 298 -11.08 1.21 2.24
CA PHE A 298 -12.37 0.51 2.21
C PHE A 298 -13.32 1.02 3.30
N SER A 299 -12.89 1.05 4.56
CA SER A 299 -13.74 1.42 5.70
C SER A 299 -14.15 2.90 5.66
N PHE A 300 -13.27 3.76 5.17
CA PHE A 300 -13.47 5.21 5.07
C PHE A 300 -13.29 5.71 3.63
N PRO A 301 -14.22 5.42 2.67
CA PRO A 301 -14.02 5.73 1.25
C PRO A 301 -13.76 7.20 0.91
N PHE A 302 -14.06 8.14 1.79
CA PHE A 302 -13.71 9.55 1.59
C PHE A 302 -12.19 9.84 1.67
N THR A 303 -11.40 8.91 2.21
CA THR A 303 -9.93 9.01 2.35
C THR A 303 -9.20 9.13 1.00
N LEU A 304 -9.87 8.72 -0.09
CA LEU A 304 -9.42 8.82 -1.47
C LEU A 304 -9.27 10.26 -1.98
N GLU A 305 -10.03 11.21 -1.41
CA GLU A 305 -10.03 12.62 -1.84
C GLU A 305 -9.72 13.62 -0.73
N ARG A 306 -9.93 13.23 0.53
CA ARG A 306 -9.80 14.04 1.73
C ARG A 306 -9.02 13.26 2.80
N PRO A 307 -8.26 13.90 3.70
CA PRO A 307 -7.63 13.19 4.83
C PRO A 307 -8.66 12.56 5.78
N LEU A 308 -8.24 11.53 6.54
CA LEU A 308 -9.06 10.86 7.56
C LEU A 308 -9.40 11.82 8.71
N LEU A 309 -8.39 12.49 9.27
CA LEU A 309 -8.58 13.67 10.11
C LEU A 309 -8.81 14.90 9.20
N GLY A 310 -9.87 15.67 9.44
CA GLY A 310 -10.25 16.79 8.57
C GLY A 310 -9.27 17.99 8.53
N ASN A 311 -8.22 17.98 9.35
CA ASN A 311 -7.36 19.12 9.68
C ASN A 311 -6.87 19.95 8.47
N LEU A 312 -6.38 19.30 7.42
CA LEU A 312 -5.76 20.01 6.28
C LEU A 312 -6.76 20.74 5.36
N LYS A 313 -8.06 20.73 5.67
CA LYS A 313 -9.13 21.38 4.88
C LYS A 313 -8.87 22.86 4.61
N PHE A 314 -8.30 23.58 5.58
CA PHE A 314 -8.03 25.02 5.50
C PHE A 314 -6.54 25.37 5.50
N PHE A 315 -5.65 24.39 5.30
CA PHE A 315 -4.21 24.65 5.31
C PHE A 315 -3.80 25.59 4.16
N PRO A 316 -3.08 26.69 4.41
CA PRO A 316 -2.79 27.73 3.41
C PRO A 316 -1.61 27.33 2.52
N TRP A 317 -1.82 26.35 1.62
CA TRP A 317 -0.80 25.82 0.72
C TRP A 317 -0.14 26.89 -0.18
N ASN A 318 1.18 26.82 -0.30
CA ASN A 318 1.96 27.58 -1.28
C ASN A 318 1.84 26.93 -2.66
N ASN A 319 1.16 27.62 -3.58
CA ASN A 319 0.91 27.13 -4.93
C ASN A 319 1.97 27.58 -5.96
N ASP A 320 3.20 27.88 -5.52
CA ASP A 320 4.30 28.25 -6.43
C ASP A 320 4.78 27.04 -7.29
N PRO A 321 4.63 27.08 -8.63
CA PRO A 321 5.12 26.03 -9.51
C PRO A 321 6.66 25.93 -9.54
N SER A 322 7.38 26.99 -9.14
CA SER A 322 8.85 27.03 -9.14
C SER A 322 9.43 26.12 -8.05
N ASN A 323 8.90 26.20 -6.82
CA ASN A 323 9.21 25.30 -5.71
C ASN A 323 8.93 23.83 -6.06
N PHE A 324 7.77 23.55 -6.67
CA PHE A 324 7.42 22.19 -7.10
C PHE A 324 8.35 21.66 -8.20
N LYS A 325 8.79 22.53 -9.14
CA LYS A 325 9.79 22.17 -10.15
C LYS A 325 11.16 21.88 -9.52
N ALA A 326 11.62 22.70 -8.58
CA ALA A 326 12.91 22.51 -7.91
C ALA A 326 12.94 21.19 -7.09
N TRP A 327 11.86 20.90 -6.36
CA TRP A 327 11.67 19.63 -5.67
C TRP A 327 11.72 18.43 -6.64
N ARG A 328 10.88 18.44 -7.70
CA ARG A 328 10.85 17.38 -8.72
C ARG A 328 12.19 17.10 -9.39
N GLN A 329 13.04 18.12 -9.54
CA GLN A 329 14.33 18.01 -10.23
C GLN A 329 15.50 17.62 -9.30
N GLY A 330 15.29 17.48 -7.99
CA GLY A 330 16.39 17.33 -7.04
C GLY A 330 17.35 18.52 -7.10
N ARG A 331 16.78 19.73 -6.96
CA ARG A 331 17.46 21.03 -6.95
C ARG A 331 16.98 21.95 -5.82
N THR A 332 16.69 21.39 -4.66
CA THR A 332 16.26 22.11 -3.45
C THR A 332 17.42 22.71 -2.66
N GLY A 333 18.66 22.26 -2.90
CA GLY A 333 19.84 22.65 -2.12
C GLY A 333 20.02 21.84 -0.84
N TYR A 334 19.12 20.89 -0.56
CA TYR A 334 19.23 19.93 0.54
C TYR A 334 19.67 18.55 -0.01
N PRO A 335 20.94 18.13 0.18
CA PRO A 335 21.53 16.97 -0.49
C PRO A 335 20.74 15.67 -0.36
N LEU A 336 20.21 15.38 0.84
CA LEU A 336 19.45 14.17 1.09
C LEU A 336 18.13 14.13 0.29
N VAL A 337 17.45 15.27 0.18
CA VAL A 337 16.22 15.42 -0.61
C VAL A 337 16.54 15.33 -2.09
N ASP A 338 17.59 16.02 -2.54
CA ASP A 338 17.99 16.06 -3.94
C ASP A 338 18.49 14.71 -4.47
N ALA A 339 19.21 13.94 -3.63
CA ALA A 339 19.58 12.56 -3.91
C ALA A 339 18.34 11.67 -4.10
N GLY A 340 17.39 11.70 -3.16
CA GLY A 340 16.16 10.90 -3.24
C GLY A 340 15.29 11.22 -4.46
N MET A 341 15.18 12.49 -4.84
CA MET A 341 14.41 12.88 -6.02
C MET A 341 15.08 12.48 -7.35
N ARG A 342 16.42 12.32 -7.37
CA ARG A 342 17.16 11.78 -8.52
C ARG A 342 17.10 10.26 -8.58
N GLU A 343 17.20 9.56 -7.44
CA GLU A 343 16.99 8.12 -7.34
C GLU A 343 15.60 7.75 -7.90
N LEU A 344 14.54 8.41 -7.40
CA LEU A 344 13.15 8.21 -7.85
C LEU A 344 13.02 8.33 -9.37
N TRP A 345 13.61 9.38 -9.96
CA TRP A 345 13.54 9.58 -11.41
C TRP A 345 14.32 8.52 -12.21
N ALA A 346 15.47 8.08 -11.72
CA ALA A 346 16.37 7.16 -12.42
C ALA A 346 15.93 5.69 -12.33
N THR A 347 15.46 5.24 -11.16
CA THR A 347 15.18 3.83 -10.85
C THR A 347 13.68 3.50 -10.82
N GLY A 348 12.81 4.51 -10.68
CA GLY A 348 11.39 4.34 -10.42
C GLY A 348 11.05 3.88 -8.99
N TRP A 349 12.00 3.91 -8.05
CA TRP A 349 11.80 3.45 -6.67
C TRP A 349 12.68 4.23 -5.70
N ILE A 350 12.15 4.54 -4.51
CA ILE A 350 12.91 5.09 -3.39
C ILE A 350 12.58 4.35 -2.10
N HIS A 351 13.59 4.24 -1.23
CA HIS A 351 13.44 3.64 0.10
C HIS A 351 12.35 4.36 0.92
N ASN A 352 11.60 3.63 1.76
CA ASN A 352 10.51 4.19 2.57
C ASN A 352 10.94 5.40 3.41
N LYS A 353 12.16 5.39 3.97
CA LYS A 353 12.68 6.55 4.71
C LYS A 353 12.83 7.77 3.81
N MET A 354 13.25 7.60 2.55
CA MET A 354 13.31 8.70 1.59
C MET A 354 11.93 9.18 1.14
N ARG A 355 10.95 8.28 0.97
CA ARG A 355 9.54 8.69 0.71
C ARG A 355 9.06 9.66 1.79
N VAL A 356 9.28 9.33 3.07
CA VAL A 356 8.96 10.21 4.21
C VAL A 356 9.73 11.52 4.17
N ILE A 357 11.03 11.50 3.86
CA ILE A 357 11.87 12.71 3.82
C ILE A 357 11.40 13.67 2.72
N VAL A 358 11.30 13.22 1.46
CA VAL A 358 11.00 14.11 0.33
C VAL A 358 9.56 14.60 0.34
N SER A 359 8.60 13.79 0.82
CA SER A 359 7.20 14.22 1.01
C SER A 359 7.05 15.22 2.15
N SER A 360 7.69 14.98 3.30
CA SER A 360 7.70 15.90 4.44
C SER A 360 8.35 17.23 4.06
N PHE A 361 9.44 17.22 3.28
CA PHE A 361 10.06 18.44 2.77
C PHE A 361 9.10 19.27 1.90
N ALA A 362 8.43 18.63 0.94
CA ALA A 362 7.44 19.30 0.09
C ALA A 362 6.26 19.89 0.89
N VAL A 363 5.69 19.12 1.81
CA VAL A 363 4.49 19.48 2.57
C VAL A 363 4.77 20.49 3.69
N LYS A 364 5.93 20.40 4.36
CA LYS A 364 6.22 21.16 5.59
C LYS A 364 7.28 22.25 5.45
N MET A 365 8.22 22.12 4.52
CA MET A 365 9.23 23.17 4.27
C MET A 365 8.87 24.04 3.06
N LEU A 366 8.36 23.46 1.97
CA LEU A 366 7.92 24.23 0.80
C LEU A 366 6.42 24.60 0.81
N LEU A 367 5.65 24.03 1.73
CA LEU A 367 4.20 24.18 1.87
C LEU A 367 3.41 23.84 0.58
N ILE A 368 3.94 22.94 -0.26
CA ILE A 368 3.33 22.51 -1.52
C ILE A 368 2.08 21.67 -1.26
N PRO A 369 0.97 21.84 -2.02
CA PRO A 369 -0.21 20.98 -1.92
C PRO A 369 0.16 19.50 -2.04
N TRP A 370 -0.14 18.70 -1.01
CA TRP A 370 0.24 17.27 -0.97
C TRP A 370 -0.20 16.48 -2.21
N LYS A 371 -1.34 16.84 -2.82
CA LYS A 371 -1.85 16.22 -4.07
C LYS A 371 -0.90 16.39 -5.27
N TRP A 372 -0.06 17.43 -5.29
CA TRP A 372 0.98 17.61 -6.33
C TRP A 372 2.12 16.60 -6.14
N GLY A 373 2.55 16.39 -4.89
CA GLY A 373 3.52 15.36 -4.53
C GLY A 373 2.99 13.96 -4.84
N MET A 374 1.76 13.66 -4.41
CA MET A 374 1.04 12.41 -4.71
C MET A 374 0.97 12.14 -6.22
N LYS A 375 0.58 13.12 -7.04
CA LYS A 375 0.53 12.93 -8.50
C LYS A 375 1.91 12.83 -9.18
N TYR A 376 2.99 13.32 -8.55
CA TYR A 376 4.34 13.05 -9.03
C TYR A 376 4.81 11.63 -8.68
N PHE A 377 4.56 11.19 -7.45
CA PHE A 377 4.80 9.81 -7.01
C PHE A 377 4.00 8.81 -7.86
N TRP A 378 2.74 9.09 -8.13
CA TRP A 378 1.88 8.28 -9.00
C TRP A 378 2.45 8.06 -10.41
N ASP A 379 3.18 9.04 -10.97
CA ASP A 379 3.82 8.91 -12.29
C ASP A 379 5.18 8.19 -12.24
N THR A 380 5.89 8.30 -11.13
CA THR A 380 7.33 7.95 -11.01
C THR A 380 7.66 6.77 -10.10
N LEU A 381 6.70 6.20 -9.36
CA LEU A 381 6.88 4.97 -8.58
C LEU A 381 6.42 3.71 -9.33
N LEU A 382 7.28 2.69 -9.37
CA LEU A 382 6.94 1.35 -9.89
C LEU A 382 5.90 0.64 -9.01
N ASP A 383 5.85 1.02 -7.74
CA ASP A 383 4.86 0.62 -6.74
C ASP A 383 3.86 1.76 -6.43
N ALA A 384 3.48 2.54 -7.46
CA ALA A 384 2.42 3.54 -7.40
C ALA A 384 1.06 2.90 -7.07
N ASP A 385 0.81 2.78 -5.77
CA ASP A 385 -0.30 2.03 -5.18
C ASP A 385 -1.22 2.98 -4.42
N LEU A 386 -2.48 3.09 -4.83
CA LEU A 386 -3.36 4.20 -4.44
C LEU A 386 -3.58 4.21 -2.92
N GLU A 387 -3.90 3.05 -2.37
CA GLU A 387 -4.13 2.85 -0.95
C GLU A 387 -2.88 3.15 -0.12
N SER A 388 -1.71 2.62 -0.53
CA SER A 388 -0.45 2.82 0.21
C SER A 388 0.08 4.24 0.13
N ASP A 389 -0.08 4.91 -1.02
CA ASP A 389 0.35 6.31 -1.19
C ASP A 389 -0.55 7.24 -0.36
N ILE A 390 -1.87 7.04 -0.36
CA ILE A 390 -2.80 7.76 0.55
C ILE A 390 -2.39 7.60 2.01
N LEU A 391 -2.12 6.36 2.46
CA LEU A 391 -1.63 6.08 3.81
C LEU A 391 -0.33 6.85 4.10
N GLY A 392 0.62 6.84 3.17
CA GLY A 392 1.90 7.54 3.28
C GLY A 392 1.76 9.07 3.39
N TRP A 393 0.98 9.69 2.50
CA TRP A 393 0.76 11.14 2.53
C TRP A 393 0.00 11.57 3.79
N GLN A 394 -1.03 10.82 4.23
CA GLN A 394 -1.73 11.14 5.48
C GLN A 394 -0.86 10.92 6.73
N TYR A 395 0.03 9.92 6.71
CA TYR A 395 0.97 9.65 7.79
C TYR A 395 1.97 10.80 7.99
N ILE A 396 2.55 11.35 6.91
CA ILE A 396 3.52 12.45 7.02
C ILE A 396 2.87 13.81 7.32
N SER A 397 1.60 13.99 6.96
CA SER A 397 0.88 15.27 7.04
C SER A 397 0.09 15.48 8.33
N GLY A 398 0.22 14.60 9.33
CA GLY A 398 -0.55 14.68 10.58
C GLY A 398 -2.04 14.43 10.39
N SER A 399 -2.42 13.63 9.38
CA SER A 399 -3.81 13.36 9.02
C SER A 399 -4.30 11.96 9.43
N LEU A 400 -3.45 11.18 10.10
CA LEU A 400 -3.78 9.95 10.83
C LEU A 400 -3.55 10.17 12.33
N PRO A 401 -4.34 9.54 13.24
CA PRO A 401 -4.15 9.71 14.70
C PRO A 401 -2.78 9.23 15.22
N ASP A 402 -2.19 8.25 14.55
CA ASP A 402 -0.88 7.64 14.82
C ASP A 402 0.22 8.11 13.82
N GLY A 403 -0.05 9.17 13.07
CA GLY A 403 0.88 9.76 12.09
C GLY A 403 2.00 10.62 12.69
N HIS A 404 2.92 11.07 11.83
CA HIS A 404 3.79 12.20 12.15
C HIS A 404 2.94 13.47 12.29
N LYS A 405 2.97 14.10 13.47
CA LYS A 405 2.29 15.39 13.71
C LYS A 405 2.65 16.45 12.67
N LEU A 406 1.72 17.35 12.34
CA LEU A 406 1.90 18.34 11.28
C LEU A 406 3.02 19.33 11.58
N GLU A 407 3.11 19.82 12.82
CA GLU A 407 4.14 20.73 13.32
C GLU A 407 5.55 20.12 13.40
N ARG A 408 5.69 18.79 13.25
CA ARG A 408 7.00 18.12 13.23
C ARG A 408 7.68 18.31 11.87
N LEU A 409 8.51 19.34 11.79
CA LEU A 409 9.50 19.58 10.74
C LEU A 409 10.81 18.86 11.14
N ASP A 410 11.12 17.75 10.47
CA ASP A 410 12.41 17.06 10.62
C ASP A 410 13.49 17.74 9.75
N ASP A 411 14.69 17.91 10.29
CA ASP A 411 15.83 18.53 9.61
C ASP A 411 16.55 17.55 8.66
N PRO A 412 16.64 17.83 7.34
CA PRO A 412 17.36 16.97 6.38
C PRO A 412 18.84 16.75 6.70
N GLU A 413 19.54 17.69 7.35
CA GLU A 413 20.95 17.53 7.76
C GLU A 413 21.07 16.45 8.84
N VAL A 414 20.24 16.56 9.89
CA VAL A 414 20.20 15.61 11.01
C VAL A 414 19.74 14.22 10.56
N LEU A 415 18.76 14.16 9.65
CA LEU A 415 18.35 12.89 9.04
C LEU A 415 19.45 12.31 8.14
N GLY A 416 20.22 13.16 7.45
CA GLY A 416 21.34 12.77 6.61
C GLY A 416 22.45 12.10 7.42
N ARG A 417 22.97 12.78 8.46
CA ARG A 417 23.96 12.19 9.37
C ARG A 417 23.48 10.91 10.07
N LYS A 418 22.16 10.71 10.20
CA LYS A 418 21.54 9.54 10.85
C LYS A 418 21.36 8.33 9.93
N TYR A 419 21.08 8.54 8.65
CA TYR A 419 20.69 7.48 7.70
C TYR A 419 21.69 7.27 6.54
N ASP A 420 22.61 8.21 6.33
CA ASP A 420 23.76 8.12 5.43
C ASP A 420 25.02 8.73 6.08
N PRO A 421 25.54 8.16 7.19
CA PRO A 421 26.59 8.77 8.00
C PRO A 421 27.93 8.99 7.28
N ALA A 422 28.21 8.25 6.20
CA ALA A 422 29.41 8.43 5.36
C ALA A 422 29.19 9.37 4.16
N GLY A 423 27.92 9.71 3.85
CA GLY A 423 27.53 10.41 2.65
C GLY A 423 27.59 9.54 1.38
N GLU A 424 27.55 8.22 1.49
CA GLU A 424 27.65 7.29 0.35
C GLU A 424 26.43 7.38 -0.57
N TYR A 425 25.23 7.48 0.00
CA TYR A 425 23.99 7.67 -0.77
C TYR A 425 24.00 9.02 -1.50
N ILE A 426 24.51 10.09 -0.86
CA ILE A 426 24.73 11.38 -1.53
C ILE A 426 25.81 11.28 -2.61
N ARG A 427 26.96 10.65 -2.35
CA ARG A 427 28.05 10.48 -3.35
C ARG A 427 27.56 9.74 -4.61
N GLN A 428 26.64 8.79 -4.44
CA GLN A 428 26.04 8.02 -5.53
C GLN A 428 25.08 8.86 -6.40
N TRP A 429 24.19 9.65 -5.79
CA TRP A 429 23.12 10.34 -6.52
C TRP A 429 23.40 11.83 -6.82
N LEU A 430 24.35 12.44 -6.12
CA LEU A 430 24.85 13.80 -6.32
C LEU A 430 26.37 13.74 -6.59
N PRO A 431 26.82 13.26 -7.76
CA PRO A 431 28.24 13.17 -8.10
C PRO A 431 28.97 14.53 -8.06
N GLU A 432 28.25 15.65 -8.20
CA GLU A 432 28.80 16.99 -7.99
C GLU A 432 29.26 17.25 -6.53
N LEU A 433 28.69 16.55 -5.55
CA LEU A 433 29.10 16.60 -4.14
C LEU A 433 30.04 15.46 -3.74
N ALA A 434 30.41 14.56 -4.66
CA ALA A 434 31.09 13.30 -4.30
C ALA A 434 32.46 13.49 -3.60
N ARG A 435 33.08 14.66 -3.74
CA ARG A 435 34.35 15.05 -3.11
C ARG A 435 34.19 15.84 -1.79
N MET A 436 32.98 16.10 -1.32
CA MET A 436 32.75 16.77 -0.03
C MET A 436 33.16 15.85 1.14
N PRO A 437 33.81 16.35 2.20
CA PRO A 437 34.03 15.57 3.42
C PRO A 437 32.69 15.13 4.04
N ALA A 438 32.65 13.96 4.68
CA ALA A 438 31.42 13.40 5.24
C ALA A 438 30.79 14.29 6.35
N GLU A 439 31.58 15.14 7.00
CA GLU A 439 31.14 16.19 7.91
C GLU A 439 30.13 17.14 7.24
N TRP A 440 30.48 17.67 6.06
CA TRP A 440 29.79 18.76 5.36
C TRP A 440 28.84 18.31 4.24
N ILE A 441 28.91 17.04 3.81
CA ILE A 441 28.19 16.56 2.63
C ILE A 441 26.66 16.64 2.75
N HIS A 442 26.13 16.64 3.97
CA HIS A 442 24.69 16.79 4.27
C HIS A 442 24.22 18.24 4.32
N HIS A 443 25.15 19.20 4.47
CA HIS A 443 24.87 20.61 4.68
C HIS A 443 25.96 21.51 4.04
N PRO A 444 26.14 21.45 2.70
CA PRO A 444 27.25 22.11 2.02
C PRO A 444 27.21 23.64 2.11
N TRP A 445 26.09 24.23 2.52
CA TRP A 445 25.93 25.68 2.71
C TRP A 445 26.71 26.24 3.91
N ASP A 446 26.98 25.44 4.95
CA ASP A 446 27.79 25.85 6.10
C ASP A 446 29.29 25.62 5.88
N ALA A 447 29.65 24.88 4.83
CA ALA A 447 31.02 24.46 4.58
C ALA A 447 31.94 25.67 4.31
N PRO A 448 33.12 25.75 4.95
CA PRO A 448 34.08 26.82 4.68
C PRO A 448 34.43 26.90 3.19
N LEU A 449 34.57 28.12 2.65
CA LEU A 449 34.84 28.33 1.22
C LEU A 449 36.10 27.60 0.73
N THR A 450 37.08 27.37 1.60
CA THR A 450 38.27 26.55 1.34
C THR A 450 37.94 25.07 1.09
N VAL A 451 37.00 24.50 1.86
CA VAL A 451 36.50 23.12 1.69
C VAL A 451 35.70 23.00 0.40
N LEU A 452 34.75 23.92 0.17
CA LEU A 452 33.97 23.98 -1.07
C LEU A 452 34.87 24.05 -2.31
N THR A 453 35.86 24.95 -2.30
CA THR A 453 36.84 25.10 -3.39
C THR A 453 37.68 23.84 -3.59
N ALA A 454 38.15 23.20 -2.51
CA ALA A 454 38.96 21.98 -2.59
C ALA A 454 38.17 20.77 -3.10
N SER A 455 36.88 20.66 -2.75
CA SER A 455 35.97 19.64 -3.25
C SER A 455 35.44 19.94 -4.66
N GLY A 456 35.56 21.19 -5.14
CA GLY A 456 35.08 21.63 -6.45
C GLY A 456 33.59 21.97 -6.51
N VAL A 457 33.00 22.39 -5.38
CA VAL A 457 31.59 22.76 -5.25
C VAL A 457 31.44 24.28 -5.23
N GLU A 458 30.53 24.82 -6.03
CA GLU A 458 30.20 26.25 -6.06
C GLU A 458 28.67 26.43 -5.95
N LEU A 459 28.25 26.94 -4.79
CA LEU A 459 26.83 27.02 -4.42
C LEU A 459 26.08 28.09 -5.22
N GLY A 460 25.10 27.64 -5.98
CA GLY A 460 24.35 28.44 -6.96
C GLY A 460 24.77 28.18 -8.41
N GLN A 461 25.93 27.54 -8.64
CA GLN A 461 26.38 27.12 -9.97
C GLN A 461 26.20 25.61 -10.20
N ASN A 462 27.08 24.76 -9.66
CA ASN A 462 27.05 23.31 -9.90
C ASN A 462 26.15 22.54 -8.92
N TYR A 463 26.00 23.04 -7.68
CA TYR A 463 25.00 22.59 -6.72
C TYR A 463 24.19 23.80 -6.22
N PRO A 464 22.84 23.75 -6.12
CA PRO A 464 22.04 24.89 -5.67
C PRO A 464 22.28 25.25 -4.20
N LYS A 465 21.98 26.51 -3.85
CA LYS A 465 21.81 26.94 -2.46
C LYS A 465 20.46 26.41 -1.92
N PRO A 466 20.28 26.27 -0.60
CA PRO A 466 18.96 26.01 0.00
C PRO A 466 17.90 26.95 -0.55
N ILE A 467 16.80 26.36 -1.04
CA ILE A 467 15.66 27.08 -1.64
C ILE A 467 14.84 27.85 -0.58
N ILE A 468 14.90 27.39 0.67
CA ILE A 468 14.38 28.03 1.87
C ILE A 468 15.36 27.74 3.01
N ASP A 469 15.44 28.62 4.00
CA ASP A 469 16.15 28.38 5.26
C ASP A 469 15.29 27.52 6.21
N ILE A 470 15.91 26.74 7.11
CA ILE A 470 15.17 25.81 7.98
C ILE A 470 14.39 26.49 9.11
N ASP A 471 14.91 27.58 9.67
CA ASP A 471 14.20 28.31 10.73
C ASP A 471 13.09 29.17 10.12
N LEU A 472 13.32 29.76 8.94
CA LEU A 472 12.27 30.41 8.14
C LEU A 472 11.16 29.41 7.74
N ALA A 473 11.52 28.19 7.34
CA ALA A 473 10.54 27.13 7.04
C ALA A 473 9.72 26.75 8.28
N ARG A 474 10.35 26.69 9.46
CA ARG A 474 9.66 26.42 10.74
C ARG A 474 8.72 27.54 11.15
N GLU A 475 9.11 28.80 10.94
CA GLU A 475 8.23 29.96 11.14
C GLU A 475 7.02 29.89 10.18
N GLN A 476 7.25 29.73 8.88
CA GLN A 476 6.19 29.67 7.88
C GLN A 476 5.20 28.51 8.12
N LEU A 477 5.69 27.33 8.51
CA LEU A 477 4.85 26.19 8.91
C LEU A 477 4.00 26.53 10.14
N THR A 478 4.59 27.18 11.15
CA THR A 478 3.87 27.57 12.38
C THR A 478 2.75 28.56 12.05
N GLN A 479 3.03 29.59 11.25
CA GLN A 479 2.03 30.57 10.81
C GLN A 479 0.93 29.92 9.94
N ALA A 480 1.29 28.93 9.09
CA ALA A 480 0.33 28.19 8.29
C ALA A 480 -0.63 27.35 9.15
N ILE A 481 -0.13 26.70 10.21
CA ILE A 481 -0.94 25.91 11.15
C ILE A 481 -1.87 26.81 11.99
N LEU A 482 -1.37 27.95 12.49
CA LEU A 482 -2.20 28.92 13.22
C LEU A 482 -3.36 29.42 12.34
N LYS A 483 -3.06 29.90 11.13
CA LYS A 483 -4.05 30.39 10.17
C LYS A 483 -5.08 29.33 9.75
N MET A 484 -4.66 28.07 9.67
CA MET A 484 -5.55 26.93 9.41
C MET A 484 -6.60 26.80 10.52
N TRP A 485 -6.18 26.79 11.78
CA TRP A 485 -7.11 26.70 12.93
C TRP A 485 -7.98 27.95 13.10
N GLU A 486 -7.44 29.16 12.86
CA GLU A 486 -8.24 30.40 12.82
C GLU A 486 -9.36 30.33 11.78
N THR A 487 -9.05 29.82 10.58
CA THR A 487 -10.02 29.68 9.47
C THR A 487 -11.05 28.59 9.77
N GLU A 488 -10.65 27.51 10.43
CA GLU A 488 -11.53 26.42 10.86
C GLU A 488 -12.53 26.92 11.91
N ALA A 489 -12.06 27.52 13.01
CA ALA A 489 -12.89 28.08 14.06
C ALA A 489 -13.82 29.21 13.56
N ALA A 490 -13.33 30.09 12.67
CA ALA A 490 -14.17 31.13 12.06
C ALA A 490 -15.28 30.53 11.17
N THR A 491 -14.99 29.43 10.46
CA THR A 491 -16.01 28.72 9.66
C THR A 491 -17.07 28.09 10.58
N GLU A 492 -16.63 27.42 11.65
CA GLU A 492 -17.53 26.79 12.62
C GLU A 492 -18.44 27.81 13.30
N ALA A 493 -17.89 28.93 13.77
CA ALA A 493 -18.63 30.05 14.34
C ALA A 493 -19.64 30.67 13.36
N SER A 494 -19.30 30.77 12.07
CA SER A 494 -20.26 31.22 11.04
C SER A 494 -21.41 30.21 10.83
N SER A 495 -21.14 28.91 10.99
CA SER A 495 -22.14 27.85 10.80
C SER A 495 -23.07 27.63 12.00
N SER A 496 -22.65 28.03 13.21
CA SER A 496 -23.47 28.02 14.42
C SER A 496 -24.27 29.31 14.62
N GLN A 497 -23.89 30.44 13.99
CA GLN A 497 -24.75 31.63 13.96
C GLN A 497 -26.08 31.40 13.21
N ASP A 498 -26.14 30.46 12.26
CA ASP A 498 -27.38 29.97 11.63
C ASP A 498 -28.12 28.89 12.45
N ARG A 499 -27.56 28.40 13.58
CA ARG A 499 -28.16 27.35 14.42
C ARG A 499 -27.84 27.53 15.91
N HIS A 500 -28.79 28.10 16.65
CA HIS A 500 -28.73 28.20 18.12
C HIS A 500 -28.83 26.84 18.84
N GLU A 501 -27.74 26.09 18.88
CA GLU A 501 -27.52 25.01 19.86
C GLU A 501 -26.13 25.15 20.48
N VAL A 502 -26.02 24.81 21.77
CA VAL A 502 -24.77 24.93 22.54
C VAL A 502 -23.99 23.63 22.42
N VAL A 503 -22.76 23.71 21.90
CA VAL A 503 -21.86 22.56 21.73
C VAL A 503 -20.73 22.63 22.77
N ASP A 504 -20.42 21.49 23.37
CA ASP A 504 -19.36 21.33 24.37
C ASP A 504 -17.96 21.29 23.69
N GLU A 505 -16.90 21.80 24.33
CA GLU A 505 -15.62 22.11 23.66
C GLU A 505 -14.76 20.89 23.23
N ASN A 506 -15.34 19.69 23.22
CA ASN A 506 -14.67 18.41 22.95
C ASN A 506 -15.03 17.74 21.61
N GLU A 507 -15.84 18.33 20.72
CA GLU A 507 -16.09 17.79 19.35
C GLU A 507 -14.89 17.94 18.38
N LYS A 508 -13.65 17.81 18.87
CA LYS A 508 -12.43 18.02 18.08
C LYS A 508 -12.02 16.73 17.35
N LEU A 509 -11.92 16.81 16.03
CA LEU A 509 -11.37 15.77 15.13
C LEU A 509 -12.13 14.42 15.11
N LEU A 510 -13.47 14.46 15.18
CA LEU A 510 -14.31 13.26 15.13
C LEU A 510 -14.20 12.50 13.79
N ILE A 511 -13.60 11.30 13.82
CA ILE A 511 -13.65 10.34 12.71
C ILE A 511 -15.06 9.71 12.66
N PRO A 512 -15.73 9.62 11.50
CA PRO A 512 -17.05 8.99 11.39
C PRO A 512 -17.04 7.52 11.84
N LYS A 513 -18.09 7.08 12.55
CA LYS A 513 -18.26 5.67 12.88
C LYS A 513 -18.74 4.86 11.67
N VAL A 514 -18.23 3.63 11.56
CA VAL A 514 -18.48 2.69 10.46
C VAL A 514 -18.83 1.34 11.05
N PHE A 515 -19.87 0.70 10.51
CA PHE A 515 -20.43 -0.56 11.00
C PHE A 515 -20.75 -1.51 9.82
N LEU A 516 -20.78 -2.81 10.09
CA LEU A 516 -21.46 -3.78 9.24
C LEU A 516 -22.96 -3.85 9.55
N LYS A 517 -23.77 -4.15 8.53
CA LYS A 517 -25.21 -4.38 8.67
C LYS A 517 -25.51 -5.88 8.76
N ASP A 518 -26.46 -6.25 9.62
CA ASP A 518 -26.99 -7.61 9.69
C ASP A 518 -27.55 -8.13 8.35
N LYS A 519 -27.46 -9.45 8.17
CA LYS A 519 -27.64 -10.13 6.87
C LYS A 519 -29.02 -9.89 6.25
N VAL A 520 -29.02 -9.27 5.07
CA VAL A 520 -30.18 -9.19 4.17
C VAL A 520 -30.56 -10.62 3.68
N PRO A 521 -31.85 -10.95 3.46
CA PRO A 521 -32.26 -12.31 3.11
C PRO A 521 -31.61 -12.86 1.82
N ARG A 522 -31.35 -14.17 1.81
CA ARG A 522 -30.59 -14.87 0.76
C ARG A 522 -31.22 -14.76 -0.62
N GLY A 523 -30.53 -14.07 -1.54
CA GLY A 523 -30.81 -14.04 -2.98
C GLY A 523 -29.54 -14.25 -3.81
N ALA A 524 -28.98 -15.47 -3.79
CA ALA A 524 -27.92 -15.95 -4.71
C ALA A 524 -26.67 -15.06 -4.90
N THR A 525 -26.04 -14.62 -3.81
CA THR A 525 -24.66 -14.07 -3.81
C THR A 525 -23.74 -14.87 -2.87
N SER A 526 -22.42 -14.72 -3.07
CA SER A 526 -21.39 -15.48 -2.36
C SER A 526 -21.14 -14.93 -0.94
N ALA A 527 -20.62 -15.76 -0.04
CA ALA A 527 -20.10 -15.31 1.24
C ALA A 527 -18.82 -14.43 1.12
N ASN A 528 -18.23 -14.38 -0.09
CA ASN A 528 -17.03 -13.61 -0.43
C ASN A 528 -17.33 -12.38 -1.31
N ASP A 529 -18.59 -11.93 -1.38
CA ASP A 529 -18.95 -10.72 -2.12
C ASP A 529 -18.72 -9.46 -1.27
N GLN A 530 -18.13 -8.44 -1.88
CA GLN A 530 -17.71 -7.19 -1.24
C GLN A 530 -18.91 -6.43 -0.64
N THR A 531 -18.91 -6.24 0.69
CA THR A 531 -19.97 -5.51 1.41
C THR A 531 -19.66 -4.03 1.46
N VAL A 532 -20.39 -3.20 0.72
CA VAL A 532 -20.20 -1.73 0.74
C VAL A 532 -20.43 -1.19 2.17
N PRO A 533 -19.43 -0.55 2.81
CA PRO A 533 -19.57 -0.05 4.18
C PRO A 533 -20.40 1.22 4.24
N ILE A 534 -21.09 1.43 5.35
CA ILE A 534 -21.98 2.57 5.58
C ILE A 534 -21.33 3.52 6.60
N LEU A 535 -21.07 4.75 6.16
CA LEU A 535 -20.62 5.86 7.01
C LEU A 535 -21.83 6.49 7.71
N GLN A 536 -21.84 6.53 9.06
CA GLN A 536 -22.82 7.31 9.79
C GLN A 536 -22.33 8.75 9.97
N ASN A 537 -22.95 9.68 9.25
CA ASN A 537 -22.77 11.12 9.52
C ASN A 537 -23.50 11.47 10.82
N LEU A 538 -22.82 12.10 11.78
CA LEU A 538 -23.35 12.54 13.09
C LEU A 538 -24.34 13.72 13.01
N LYS A 539 -25.09 13.89 11.92
CA LYS A 539 -26.01 15.02 11.71
C LYS A 539 -27.35 14.64 11.05
N SER A 540 -27.99 13.56 11.54
CA SER A 540 -29.45 13.33 11.40
C SER A 540 -29.96 12.17 12.26
N ASP A 541 -30.05 12.35 13.59
CA ASP A 541 -30.86 11.46 14.46
C ASP A 541 -32.08 12.25 14.97
N ASP A 542 -33.22 12.04 14.31
CA ASP A 542 -34.54 12.52 14.75
C ASP A 542 -35.56 11.38 14.51
N PRO A 543 -36.00 10.65 15.55
CA PRO A 543 -36.69 9.38 15.37
C PRO A 543 -38.14 9.57 14.90
N PRO A 544 -38.57 8.87 13.83
CA PRO A 544 -39.92 9.04 13.26
C PRO A 544 -41.00 8.52 14.23
N ASN A 545 -41.65 9.46 14.90
CA ASN A 545 -42.66 9.27 15.95
C ASN A 545 -43.93 8.53 15.46
N LYS A 546 -43.86 7.19 15.33
CA LYS A 546 -45.03 6.34 15.06
C LYS A 546 -45.65 5.82 16.35
N ARG A 547 -46.62 6.58 16.87
CA ARG A 547 -47.61 6.09 17.83
C ARG A 547 -48.33 4.87 17.25
N GLN A 548 -48.19 3.70 17.86
CA GLN A 548 -49.09 2.57 17.62
C GLN A 548 -49.65 2.10 18.97
N LYS A 549 -50.97 2.19 19.13
CA LYS A 549 -51.68 1.67 20.30
C LYS A 549 -51.70 0.15 20.24
N CYS A 550 -51.14 -0.51 21.26
CA CYS A 550 -51.57 -1.85 21.64
C CYS A 550 -52.14 -1.80 23.06
N THR A 551 -53.21 -2.55 23.28
CA THR A 551 -53.90 -2.66 24.57
C THR A 551 -53.09 -3.50 25.57
N ALA A 552 -53.30 -3.26 26.86
CA ALA A 552 -52.78 -4.13 27.90
C ALA A 552 -53.59 -5.43 27.96
N GLU A 553 -52.89 -6.54 28.21
CA GLU A 553 -53.45 -7.74 28.84
C GLU A 553 -52.33 -8.36 29.70
N GLU A 554 -52.70 -8.88 30.87
CA GLU A 554 -51.77 -9.43 31.86
C GLU A 554 -51.64 -10.94 31.66
N ASP A 555 -50.45 -11.54 31.85
CA ASP A 555 -50.28 -12.47 32.99
C ASP A 555 -48.84 -12.97 33.29
N ARG A 556 -48.65 -13.35 34.56
CA ARG A 556 -47.75 -14.38 35.15
C ARG A 556 -46.28 -14.56 34.71
N LYS A 557 -45.39 -14.36 35.71
CA LYS A 557 -44.17 -15.18 35.94
C LYS A 557 -44.55 -16.55 36.54
N PRO A 558 -43.67 -17.56 36.46
CA PRO A 558 -42.75 -17.87 37.58
C PRO A 558 -41.31 -18.16 37.10
N ASP A 559 -40.28 -18.48 37.90
CA ASP A 559 -39.82 -18.16 39.28
C ASP A 559 -38.81 -19.27 39.70
N LYS A 560 -37.61 -18.92 40.21
CA LYS A 560 -36.56 -19.80 40.80
C LYS A 560 -35.90 -20.90 39.92
N SER A 561 -34.74 -21.49 40.26
CA SER A 561 -33.53 -20.99 40.99
C SER A 561 -32.39 -22.04 41.03
N ARG A 562 -31.17 -21.58 41.39
CA ARG A 562 -30.14 -22.24 42.25
C ARG A 562 -29.08 -23.23 41.69
N ASN A 563 -27.91 -23.13 42.35
CA ASN A 563 -26.87 -24.15 42.65
C ASN A 563 -25.87 -24.52 41.53
N ARG A 564 -24.54 -24.37 41.70
CA ARG A 564 -23.53 -25.05 42.60
C ARG A 564 -22.97 -26.35 41.96
N SER A 565 -21.70 -26.75 42.14
CA SER A 565 -20.48 -26.10 42.70
C SER A 565 -19.23 -26.95 42.33
N ASP A 566 -18.11 -26.77 43.07
CA ASP A 566 -16.93 -27.64 43.18
C ASP A 566 -15.82 -27.38 42.13
N HIS A 567 -14.59 -26.99 42.49
CA HIS A 567 -13.50 -27.67 43.26
C HIS A 567 -12.77 -28.75 42.41
N THR A 568 -11.43 -28.92 42.45
CA THR A 568 -10.41 -28.52 43.45
C THR A 568 -9.02 -28.29 42.81
N GLU A 569 -8.12 -27.57 43.50
CA GLU A 569 -6.65 -27.55 43.26
C GLU A 569 -5.95 -28.78 43.89
N VAL A 570 -4.63 -28.99 43.67
CA VAL A 570 -3.64 -29.38 44.72
C VAL A 570 -2.16 -29.51 44.21
N SER A 571 -1.23 -29.05 45.06
CA SER A 571 0.24 -29.33 45.19
C SER A 571 1.22 -29.27 43.98
N CYS A 572 1.90 -28.12 43.84
CA CYS A 572 3.31 -27.82 44.23
C CYS A 572 4.38 -28.92 44.50
N ILE A 573 5.65 -28.49 44.38
CA ILE A 573 6.91 -28.98 45.03
C ILE A 573 7.51 -30.29 44.47
N ASP A 574 8.81 -30.43 44.13
CA ASP A 574 10.00 -29.53 43.96
C ASP A 574 11.06 -30.32 43.10
N GLN A 575 12.35 -29.99 42.84
CA GLN A 575 13.31 -29.02 43.40
C GLN A 575 14.33 -28.51 42.33
N GLU A 576 15.65 -28.67 42.53
CA GLU A 576 16.78 -28.08 41.78
C GLU A 576 17.69 -29.16 41.13
N ASP A 577 18.47 -28.82 40.09
CA ASP A 577 19.96 -28.83 40.15
C ASP A 577 20.62 -28.12 38.95
N CYS A 578 21.92 -27.81 39.05
CA CYS A 578 22.69 -26.96 38.11
C CYS A 578 23.68 -27.74 37.22
N SER A 579 23.98 -27.23 36.01
CA SER A 579 25.37 -27.19 35.48
C SER A 579 25.55 -26.28 34.26
N THR A 580 26.81 -25.90 33.97
CA THR A 580 27.24 -24.96 32.93
C THR A 580 27.94 -25.65 31.75
N ALA A 581 27.88 -25.04 30.55
CA ALA A 581 28.97 -25.04 29.58
C ALA A 581 28.78 -23.96 28.51
N GLU A 582 29.74 -23.04 28.36
CA GLU A 582 29.88 -22.22 27.17
C GLU A 582 30.66 -22.99 26.09
N SER A 583 30.37 -22.74 24.81
CA SER A 583 31.42 -22.71 23.79
C SER A 583 31.05 -21.77 22.66
N SER A 584 32.03 -21.02 22.15
CA SER A 584 31.84 -20.07 21.06
C SER A 584 32.78 -20.36 19.90
N SER A 585 32.33 -20.14 18.68
CA SER A 585 33.23 -20.13 17.52
C SER A 585 32.72 -19.18 16.43
N LYS A 586 33.35 -18.00 16.33
CA LYS A 586 33.18 -17.10 15.18
C LYS A 586 34.01 -17.60 14.00
N ARG A 587 33.44 -17.55 12.79
CA ARG A 587 34.21 -17.41 11.55
C ARG A 587 33.58 -16.33 10.68
N GLN A 588 34.41 -15.45 10.14
CA GLN A 588 34.03 -14.41 9.20
C GLN A 588 34.32 -14.88 7.77
N SER A 589 33.43 -14.57 6.82
CA SER A 589 33.82 -14.28 5.43
C SER A 589 32.64 -13.78 4.61
N SER A 590 32.67 -12.52 4.19
CA SER A 590 31.99 -12.04 2.98
C SER A 590 32.76 -10.85 2.41
N SER A 591 32.76 -10.73 1.09
CA SER A 591 33.55 -9.77 0.32
C SER A 591 32.65 -8.74 -0.35
N THR A 592 32.92 -7.46 -0.16
CA THR A 592 32.19 -6.38 -0.84
C THR A 592 32.69 -6.18 -2.27
N SER A 593 31.75 -6.13 -3.23
CA SER A 593 32.00 -5.74 -4.62
C SER A 593 31.21 -4.47 -4.93
N SER A 594 31.88 -3.32 -5.04
CA SER A 594 31.23 -2.04 -5.32
C SER A 594 30.93 -1.87 -6.80
N PHE A 595 29.69 -1.50 -7.11
CA PHE A 595 29.29 -1.00 -8.43
C PHE A 595 29.54 0.50 -8.53
N SER A 596 29.87 0.97 -9.72
CA SER A 596 29.94 2.39 -10.07
C SER A 596 29.20 2.62 -11.39
N VAL A 597 28.54 3.78 -11.48
CA VAL A 597 27.74 4.22 -12.64
C VAL A 597 28.32 5.56 -13.12
N PRO A 598 28.36 5.85 -14.44
CA PRO A 598 29.01 7.06 -14.98
C PRO A 598 28.28 8.38 -14.68
#